data_AF-C5LVQ0-F1
#
_entry.id   AF-C5LVQ0-F1
#
_cell.length_a   1.000
_cell.length_b   1.000
_cell.length_c   1.000
_cell.angle_alpha   90.00
_cell.angle_beta   90.00
_cell.angle_gamma   90.00
#
_symmetry.space_group_name_H-M   'P 1'
#
loop_
_entity.id
_entity.type
_entity.pdbx_description
1 polymer ?
#
loop_
_entity_poly.entity_id
_entity_poly.type
_entity_poly.pdbx_seq_one_letter_code
_entity_poly.pdbx_strand_id
1 'polypeptide(L)'
;MVAASTASSSTSGESDPTLAHRVLCVHGHAQSAEGFRQKTGGIRRQCKRLVHFEYDITSSFLQGPFEVPPDDVFASHDPDSEKTYTWIDPKKESPVKFIILCGAFFPQNNSEQEAEIRACPLWPKVRAMFICGKSDQVVAEDRSLRVAKMFTDPVIFEHAKGHMVPAEARKDVKTFVQESLESE
;
A
#
# COMPACT_ATOMS: atom_id res chain seq x y z
N MET A 1 23.43 23.12 -40.88
CA MET A 1 23.47 22.12 -39.80
C MET A 1 22.95 22.78 -38.54
N VAL A 2 21.68 22.53 -38.18
CA VAL A 2 21.09 23.01 -36.93
C VAL A 2 20.91 21.77 -36.06
N ALA A 3 21.74 21.64 -35.03
CA ALA A 3 21.60 20.59 -34.04
C ALA A 3 20.41 20.93 -33.14
N ALA A 4 19.29 20.26 -33.36
CA ALA A 4 18.17 20.27 -32.42
C ALA A 4 18.60 19.46 -31.19
N SER A 5 18.82 20.18 -30.08
CA SER A 5 19.03 19.59 -28.76
C SER A 5 17.73 18.91 -28.34
N THR A 6 17.67 17.59 -28.44
CA THR A 6 16.61 16.78 -27.87
C THR A 6 16.79 16.75 -26.36
N ALA A 7 16.03 17.59 -25.66
CA ALA A 7 15.83 17.46 -24.23
C ALA A 7 15.29 16.04 -23.97
N SER A 8 16.08 15.23 -23.25
CA SER A 8 15.67 13.94 -22.75
C SER A 8 14.55 14.16 -21.73
N SER A 9 13.31 13.94 -22.16
CA SER A 9 12.18 13.86 -21.24
C SER A 9 12.40 12.65 -20.33
N SER A 10 12.84 12.90 -19.09
CA SER A 10 13.00 11.87 -18.07
C SER A 10 11.63 11.28 -17.72
N THR A 11 11.23 10.22 -18.40
CA THR A 11 10.06 9.40 -18.07
C THR A 11 10.40 8.43 -16.95
N SER A 12 10.90 8.90 -15.80
CA SER A 12 10.99 8.08 -14.60
C SER A 12 9.72 8.29 -13.76
N GLY A 13 8.73 7.42 -13.99
CA GLY A 13 7.53 7.32 -13.15
C GLY A 13 7.80 6.64 -11.80
N GLU A 14 9.06 6.65 -11.35
CA GLU A 14 9.55 6.00 -10.15
C GLU A 14 9.57 7.02 -9.00
N SER A 15 9.08 6.62 -7.83
CA SER A 15 9.12 7.46 -6.63
C SER A 15 10.53 7.46 -6.05
N ASP A 16 10.97 8.60 -5.55
CA ASP A 16 12.28 8.75 -4.92
C ASP A 16 12.39 7.81 -3.70
N PRO A 17 13.37 6.88 -3.67
CA PRO A 17 13.56 5.95 -2.55
C PRO A 17 14.03 6.63 -1.26
N THR A 18 14.45 7.89 -1.33
CA THR A 18 14.85 8.68 -0.16
C THR A 18 13.68 9.32 0.58
N LEU A 19 12.45 9.20 0.07
CA LEU A 19 11.26 9.71 0.75
C LEU A 19 11.06 9.02 2.10
N ALA A 20 10.79 9.84 3.13
CA ALA A 20 10.62 9.38 4.50
C ALA A 20 9.42 8.43 4.70
N HIS A 21 8.42 8.49 3.83
CA HIS A 21 7.22 7.65 3.93
C HIS A 21 7.18 6.61 2.81
N ARG A 22 6.90 5.37 3.19
CA ARG A 22 6.81 4.21 2.30
C ARG A 22 5.41 3.63 2.32
N VAL A 23 4.97 3.10 1.19
CA VAL A 23 3.70 2.38 1.03
C VAL A 23 4.02 0.99 0.51
N LEU A 24 3.84 -0.02 1.37
CA LEU A 24 3.91 -1.42 0.98
C LEU A 24 2.70 -1.78 0.12
N CYS A 25 2.96 -2.36 -1.05
CA CYS A 25 1.96 -2.69 -2.06
C CYS A 25 1.79 -4.21 -2.17
N VAL A 26 0.76 -4.74 -1.52
CA VAL A 26 0.41 -6.17 -1.56
C VAL A 26 -0.72 -6.39 -2.58
N HIS A 27 -0.54 -7.34 -3.49
CA HIS A 27 -1.58 -7.69 -4.47
C HIS A 27 -2.60 -8.69 -3.88
N GLY A 28 -3.79 -8.76 -4.50
CA GLY A 28 -4.84 -9.68 -4.08
C GLY A 28 -4.65 -11.12 -4.57
N HIS A 29 -5.61 -11.98 -4.23
CA HIS A 29 -5.71 -13.37 -4.72
C HIS A 29 -5.69 -13.43 -6.26
N ALA A 30 -4.99 -14.42 -6.83
CA ALA A 30 -4.83 -14.62 -8.28
C ALA A 30 -4.26 -13.40 -9.04
N GLN A 31 -3.39 -12.61 -8.39
CA GLN A 31 -2.65 -11.51 -9.01
C GLN A 31 -1.14 -11.71 -8.87
N SER A 32 -0.36 -10.85 -9.53
CA SER A 32 1.08 -10.73 -9.37
C SER A 32 1.46 -9.31 -9.01
N ALA A 33 2.63 -9.12 -8.38
CA ALA A 33 3.16 -7.80 -8.06
C ALA A 33 3.33 -6.91 -9.31
N GLU A 34 3.77 -7.50 -10.42
CA GLU A 34 3.88 -6.78 -11.69
C GLU A 34 2.51 -6.30 -12.20
N GLY A 35 1.52 -7.20 -12.22
CA GLY A 35 0.16 -6.86 -12.64
C GLY A 35 -0.44 -5.77 -11.75
N PHE A 36 -0.21 -5.83 -10.44
CA PHE A 36 -0.66 -4.82 -9.50
C PHE A 36 0.04 -3.47 -9.71
N ARG A 37 1.37 -3.47 -9.93
CA ARG A 37 2.16 -2.25 -10.25
C ARG A 37 1.66 -1.57 -11.52
N GLN A 38 1.27 -2.34 -12.54
CA GLN A 38 0.69 -1.80 -13.78
C GLN A 38 -0.67 -1.15 -13.51
N LYS A 39 -1.59 -1.84 -12.81
CA LYS A 39 -2.93 -1.33 -12.47
C LYS A 39 -2.90 -0.07 -11.60
N THR A 40 -1.92 0.03 -10.71
CA THR A 40 -1.75 1.17 -9.79
C THR A 40 -0.83 2.27 -10.33
N GLY A 41 -0.33 2.17 -11.56
CA GLY A 41 0.63 3.10 -12.16
C GLY A 41 0.17 4.57 -12.17
N GLY A 42 -1.13 4.81 -12.34
CA GLY A 42 -1.71 6.16 -12.27
C GLY A 42 -1.65 6.77 -10.86
N ILE A 43 -1.96 5.98 -9.83
CA ILE A 43 -1.87 6.39 -8.42
C ILE A 43 -0.42 6.70 -8.07
N ARG A 44 0.51 5.80 -8.43
CA ARG A 44 1.95 6.01 -8.19
C ARG A 44 2.44 7.34 -8.74
N ARG A 45 2.15 7.63 -10.01
CA ARG A 45 2.58 8.87 -10.67
C ARG A 45 2.05 10.12 -9.97
N GLN A 46 0.84 10.04 -9.41
CA GLN A 46 0.19 11.16 -8.73
C GLN A 46 0.71 11.38 -7.31
N CYS A 47 1.12 10.29 -6.64
CA CYS A 47 1.62 10.31 -5.25
C CYS A 47 3.17 10.30 -5.15
N LYS A 48 3.90 10.26 -6.26
CA LYS A 48 5.38 10.08 -6.30
C LYS A 48 6.22 11.10 -5.53
N ARG A 49 5.64 12.25 -5.15
CA ARG A 49 6.31 13.30 -4.36
C ARG A 49 6.02 13.20 -2.85
N LEU A 50 5.10 12.31 -2.46
CA LEU A 50 4.61 12.17 -1.09
C LEU A 50 5.15 10.89 -0.45
N VAL A 51 5.15 9.79 -1.20
CA VAL A 51 5.49 8.46 -0.70
C VAL A 51 6.28 7.65 -1.73
N HIS A 52 7.11 6.74 -1.22
CA HIS A 52 7.77 5.70 -2.00
C HIS A 52 6.92 4.43 -2.03
N PHE A 53 6.59 3.91 -3.21
CA PHE A 53 5.80 2.68 -3.34
C PHE A 53 6.70 1.45 -3.50
N GLU A 54 6.55 0.49 -2.60
CA GLU A 54 7.34 -0.74 -2.55
C GLU A 54 6.45 -1.93 -2.93
N TYR A 55 6.77 -2.58 -4.06
CA TYR A 55 6.05 -3.73 -4.57
C TYR A 55 6.90 -4.98 -4.39
N ASP A 56 6.26 -6.10 -4.07
CA ASP A 56 6.90 -7.41 -3.94
C ASP A 56 7.28 -8.03 -5.30
N ILE A 57 8.14 -7.35 -6.07
CA ILE A 57 8.58 -7.81 -7.40
C ILE A 57 9.87 -8.63 -7.29
N THR A 58 10.59 -8.49 -6.17
CA THR A 58 11.94 -9.00 -5.98
C THR A 58 12.00 -9.95 -4.79
N SER A 59 12.13 -11.23 -5.13
CA SER A 59 12.40 -12.37 -4.24
C SER A 59 11.20 -12.93 -3.47
N SER A 60 11.31 -14.21 -3.09
CA SER A 60 10.30 -14.94 -2.32
C SER A 60 10.08 -14.38 -0.90
N PHE A 61 10.80 -13.33 -0.49
CA PHE A 61 10.78 -12.74 0.84
C PHE A 61 10.85 -11.20 0.77
N LEU A 62 9.91 -10.53 1.43
CA LEU A 62 9.97 -9.09 1.64
C LEU A 62 11.03 -8.77 2.71
N GLN A 63 11.97 -7.86 2.42
CA GLN A 63 12.94 -7.34 3.40
C GLN A 63 12.34 -6.14 4.15
N GLY A 64 12.64 -6.03 5.45
CA GLY A 64 12.26 -4.86 6.24
C GLY A 64 12.88 -3.57 5.69
N PRO A 65 12.15 -2.43 5.70
CA PRO A 65 12.61 -1.19 5.11
C PRO A 65 13.62 -0.40 5.97
N PHE A 66 13.78 -0.76 7.25
CA PHE A 66 14.66 -0.05 8.19
C PHE A 66 15.88 -0.91 8.53
N GLU A 67 17.07 -0.33 8.46
CA GLU A 67 18.28 -0.94 8.99
C GLU A 67 18.22 -0.89 10.53
N VAL A 68 18.48 -2.01 11.19
CA VAL A 68 18.52 -2.09 12.65
C VAL A 68 19.76 -1.35 13.15
N PRO A 69 19.63 -0.43 14.13
CA PRO A 69 20.79 0.25 14.71
C PRO A 69 21.79 -0.76 15.28
N PRO A 70 23.11 -0.51 15.19
CA PRO A 70 24.14 -1.45 15.68
C PRO A 70 23.93 -1.89 17.14
N ASP A 71 23.43 -0.99 17.99
CA ASP A 71 23.20 -1.25 19.42
C ASP A 71 21.96 -2.13 19.70
N ASP A 72 21.11 -2.37 18.70
CA ASP A 72 19.86 -3.16 18.78
C ASP A 72 19.95 -4.48 17.99
N VAL A 73 21.15 -4.82 17.48
CA VAL A 73 21.38 -6.10 16.78
C VAL A 73 21.53 -7.21 17.81
N PHE A 74 20.71 -8.27 17.68
CA PHE A 74 20.79 -9.43 18.56
C PHE A 74 22.17 -10.12 18.49
N ALA A 75 22.65 -10.62 19.63
CA ALA A 75 23.92 -11.36 19.70
C ALA A 75 23.95 -12.62 18.80
N SER A 76 22.77 -13.13 18.40
CA SER A 76 22.59 -14.29 17.52
C SER A 76 22.36 -13.92 16.05
N HIS A 77 22.68 -12.70 15.61
CA HIS A 77 22.56 -12.33 14.20
C HIS A 77 23.49 -13.18 13.33
N ASP A 78 23.13 -13.31 12.04
CA ASP A 78 23.96 -13.99 11.05
C ASP A 78 25.31 -13.25 10.91
N PRO A 79 26.45 -13.89 11.26
CA PRO A 79 27.75 -13.24 11.27
C PRO A 79 28.23 -12.85 9.87
N ASP A 80 27.66 -13.43 8.81
CA ASP A 80 27.97 -13.08 7.43
C ASP A 80 27.12 -11.90 6.92
N SER A 81 26.16 -11.43 7.71
CA SER A 81 25.28 -10.32 7.36
C SER A 81 25.87 -8.99 7.82
N GLU A 82 26.35 -8.17 6.88
CA GLU A 82 26.86 -6.82 7.18
C GLU A 82 25.78 -5.90 7.76
N LYS A 83 24.50 -6.14 7.44
CA LYS A 83 23.36 -5.31 7.83
C LYS A 83 22.13 -6.16 8.13
N THR A 84 21.44 -5.83 9.22
CA THR A 84 20.16 -6.44 9.56
C THR A 84 19.02 -5.42 9.40
N TYR A 85 17.82 -5.90 9.10
CA TYR A 85 16.67 -5.06 8.77
C TYR A 85 15.45 -5.41 9.62
N THR A 86 14.59 -4.42 9.88
CA THR A 86 13.37 -4.55 10.67
C THR A 86 12.17 -3.87 9.98
N TRP A 87 10.98 -4.35 10.32
CA TRP A 87 9.68 -3.79 9.91
C TRP A 87 9.16 -2.73 10.88
N ILE A 88 9.73 -2.66 12.08
CA ILE A 88 9.38 -1.70 13.12
C ILE A 88 10.38 -0.56 13.01
N ASP A 89 9.91 0.67 12.82
CA ASP A 89 10.79 1.83 12.86
C ASP A 89 11.42 1.90 14.26
N PRO A 90 12.75 1.73 14.40
CA PRO A 90 13.41 1.72 15.70
C PRO A 90 13.27 3.07 16.44
N LYS A 91 12.79 4.12 15.77
CA LYS A 91 12.60 5.46 16.33
C LYS A 91 11.13 5.87 16.55
N LYS A 92 10.14 5.04 16.19
CA LYS A 92 8.70 5.39 16.31
C LYS A 92 7.83 4.21 16.79
N GLU A 93 6.89 4.48 17.71
CA GLU A 93 6.03 3.47 18.34
C GLU A 93 4.79 3.03 17.52
N SER A 94 4.49 3.62 16.35
CA SER A 94 3.33 3.20 15.52
C SER A 94 3.70 3.09 14.03
N PRO A 95 3.59 1.90 13.41
CA PRO A 95 4.18 1.67 12.09
C PRO A 95 3.26 1.99 10.90
N VAL A 96 1.94 2.08 11.08
CA VAL A 96 0.97 2.19 9.95
C VAL A 96 0.08 3.42 10.10
N LYS A 97 0.26 4.40 9.20
CA LYS A 97 -0.54 5.64 9.18
C LYS A 97 -1.92 5.46 8.56
N PHE A 98 -2.01 4.67 7.49
CA PHE A 98 -3.25 4.43 6.76
C PHE A 98 -3.21 3.13 5.95
N ILE A 99 -4.37 2.67 5.49
CA ILE A 99 -4.51 1.55 4.56
C ILE A 99 -5.41 1.98 3.39
N ILE A 100 -5.06 1.58 2.17
CA ILE A 100 -5.93 1.72 0.99
C ILE A 100 -6.28 0.33 0.48
N LEU A 101 -7.57 0.02 0.42
CA LEU A 101 -8.11 -1.29 0.07
C LEU A 101 -8.92 -1.21 -1.23
N CYS A 102 -8.49 -1.94 -2.26
CA CYS A 102 -9.18 -2.01 -3.55
C CYS A 102 -9.90 -3.35 -3.67
N GLY A 103 -11.23 -3.37 -3.62
CA GLY A 103 -12.02 -4.61 -3.68
C GLY A 103 -11.76 -5.58 -2.51
N ALA A 104 -11.84 -5.08 -1.27
CA ALA A 104 -11.60 -5.88 -0.07
C ALA A 104 -12.71 -6.91 0.18
N PHE A 105 -12.36 -8.04 0.82
CA PHE A 105 -13.32 -9.02 1.30
C PHE A 105 -12.74 -9.87 2.44
N PHE A 106 -13.62 -10.39 3.30
CA PHE A 106 -13.25 -11.48 4.22
C PHE A 106 -13.13 -12.81 3.49
N PRO A 107 -12.20 -13.69 3.90
CA PRO A 107 -12.06 -15.04 3.34
C PRO A 107 -13.40 -15.77 3.27
N GLN A 108 -13.63 -16.51 2.19
CA GLN A 108 -14.80 -17.37 2.07
C GLN A 108 -14.46 -18.78 2.55
N ASN A 109 -15.43 -19.44 3.18
CA ASN A 109 -15.31 -20.82 3.66
C ASN A 109 -14.16 -21.05 4.67
N ASN A 110 -13.77 -20.01 5.41
CA ASN A 110 -12.78 -20.10 6.48
C ASN A 110 -13.19 -19.20 7.66
N SER A 111 -14.08 -19.72 8.51
CA SER A 111 -14.66 -18.96 9.63
C SER A 111 -13.65 -18.64 10.72
N GLU A 112 -12.66 -19.50 10.93
CA GLU A 112 -11.59 -19.29 11.91
C GLU A 112 -10.71 -18.11 11.49
N GLN A 113 -10.24 -18.12 10.24
CA GLN A 113 -9.46 -17.01 9.70
C GLN A 113 -10.28 -15.72 9.64
N GLU A 114 -11.57 -15.78 9.29
CA GLU A 114 -12.43 -14.58 9.37
C GLU A 114 -12.53 -14.04 10.80
N ALA A 115 -12.69 -14.91 11.80
CA ALA A 115 -12.76 -14.51 13.20
C ALA A 115 -11.46 -13.86 13.69
N GLU A 116 -10.31 -14.43 13.33
CA GLU A 116 -8.98 -13.86 13.63
C GLU A 116 -8.81 -12.48 12.99
N ILE A 117 -9.16 -12.35 11.71
CA ILE A 117 -9.10 -11.07 10.99
C ILE A 117 -10.01 -10.06 11.70
N ARG A 118 -11.24 -10.43 12.07
CA ARG A 118 -12.17 -9.54 12.78
C ARG A 118 -11.69 -9.11 14.16
N ALA A 119 -10.94 -9.97 14.85
CA ALA A 119 -10.39 -9.68 16.17
C ALA A 119 -9.18 -8.71 16.14
N CYS A 120 -8.68 -8.35 14.96
CA CYS A 120 -7.54 -7.46 14.84
C CYS A 120 -7.82 -6.09 15.50
N PRO A 121 -7.03 -5.68 16.51
CA PRO A 121 -7.27 -4.44 17.26
C PRO A 121 -6.87 -3.17 16.48
N LEU A 122 -6.30 -3.32 15.28
CA LEU A 122 -5.88 -2.21 14.45
C LEU A 122 -7.03 -1.56 13.66
N TRP A 123 -8.11 -2.29 13.38
CA TRP A 123 -9.20 -1.76 12.55
C TRP A 123 -9.72 -0.39 13.01
N PRO A 124 -10.06 -0.15 14.29
CA PRO A 124 -10.59 1.15 14.70
C PRO A 124 -9.51 2.23 14.84
N LYS A 125 -8.22 1.87 14.76
CA LYS A 125 -7.08 2.77 15.04
C LYS A 125 -6.42 3.33 13.79
N VAL A 126 -6.67 2.73 12.63
CA VAL A 126 -5.97 3.07 11.39
C VAL A 126 -6.94 3.71 10.41
N ARG A 127 -6.57 4.85 9.80
CA ARG A 127 -7.36 5.44 8.71
C ARG A 127 -7.41 4.49 7.53
N ALA A 128 -8.59 4.29 6.96
CA ALA A 128 -8.75 3.44 5.79
C ALA A 128 -9.49 4.15 4.66
N MET A 129 -9.03 3.91 3.44
CA MET A 129 -9.75 4.23 2.23
C MET A 129 -10.12 2.94 1.48
N PHE A 130 -11.36 2.84 1.05
CA PHE A 130 -11.86 1.76 0.22
C PHE A 130 -12.12 2.27 -1.20
N ILE A 131 -11.76 1.47 -2.20
CA ILE A 131 -12.12 1.70 -3.60
C ILE A 131 -13.01 0.54 -4.04
N CYS A 132 -14.28 0.84 -4.32
CA CYS A 132 -15.34 -0.12 -4.57
C CYS A 132 -16.03 0.11 -5.93
N GLY A 133 -16.17 -0.96 -6.71
CA GLY A 133 -16.89 -0.95 -7.98
C GLY A 133 -18.31 -1.47 -7.86
N LYS A 134 -19.32 -0.66 -8.22
CA LYS A 134 -20.75 -1.02 -8.14
C LYS A 134 -21.14 -2.18 -9.07
N SER A 135 -20.35 -2.41 -10.12
CA SER A 135 -20.56 -3.50 -11.07
C SER A 135 -19.53 -4.61 -10.92
N ASP A 136 -18.80 -4.67 -9.81
CA ASP A 136 -17.79 -5.70 -9.54
C ASP A 136 -18.46 -7.07 -9.36
N GLN A 137 -18.16 -8.00 -10.28
CA GLN A 137 -18.67 -9.38 -10.26
C GLN A 137 -17.70 -10.36 -9.59
N VAL A 138 -16.50 -9.92 -9.24
CA VAL A 138 -15.47 -10.74 -8.56
C VAL A 138 -15.58 -10.53 -7.05
N VAL A 139 -15.63 -9.27 -6.63
CA VAL A 139 -15.84 -8.85 -5.25
C VAL A 139 -16.98 -7.85 -5.24
N ALA A 140 -18.21 -8.36 -5.07
CA ALA A 140 -19.39 -7.51 -4.95
C ALA A 140 -19.19 -6.43 -3.87
N GLU A 141 -19.70 -5.22 -4.14
CA GLU A 141 -19.50 -4.02 -3.31
C GLU A 141 -19.85 -4.26 -1.83
N ASP A 142 -20.94 -4.97 -1.55
CA ASP A 142 -21.38 -5.30 -0.20
C ASP A 142 -20.29 -6.02 0.62
N ARG A 143 -19.45 -6.83 -0.04
CA ARG A 143 -18.36 -7.56 0.61
C ARG A 143 -17.27 -6.61 1.07
N SER A 144 -16.93 -5.60 0.28
CA SER A 144 -15.99 -4.55 0.66
C SER A 144 -16.55 -3.68 1.77
N LEU A 145 -17.84 -3.31 1.69
CA LEU A 145 -18.50 -2.54 2.74
C LEU A 145 -18.60 -3.29 4.07
N ARG A 146 -18.68 -4.64 4.06
CA ARG A 146 -18.59 -5.44 5.30
C ARG A 146 -17.23 -5.31 5.98
N VAL A 147 -16.14 -5.22 5.22
CA VAL A 147 -14.79 -5.00 5.76
C VAL A 147 -14.67 -3.55 6.26
N ALA A 148 -15.21 -2.59 5.52
CA ALA A 148 -15.16 -1.17 5.91
C ALA A 148 -15.78 -0.90 7.28
N LYS A 149 -16.84 -1.62 7.66
CA LYS A 149 -17.49 -1.51 8.98
C LYS A 149 -16.58 -1.83 10.17
N MET A 150 -15.42 -2.46 9.95
CA MET A 150 -14.45 -2.70 11.02
C MET A 150 -13.68 -1.43 11.40
N PHE A 151 -13.58 -0.47 10.49
CA PHE A 151 -12.79 0.75 10.65
C PHE A 151 -13.63 1.89 11.24
N THR A 152 -12.96 2.77 11.97
CA THR A 152 -13.53 4.05 12.41
C THR A 152 -13.49 5.03 11.24
N ASP A 153 -14.65 5.55 10.83
CA ASP A 153 -14.80 6.58 9.78
C ASP A 153 -14.01 6.30 8.48
N PRO A 154 -14.24 5.15 7.81
CA PRO A 154 -13.53 4.82 6.57
C PRO A 154 -13.95 5.74 5.42
N VAL A 155 -12.99 6.17 4.62
CA VAL A 155 -13.26 6.90 3.37
C VAL A 155 -13.66 5.89 2.30
N ILE A 156 -14.87 6.00 1.75
CA ILE A 156 -15.34 5.11 0.68
C ILE A 156 -15.36 5.84 -0.66
N PHE A 157 -14.55 5.38 -1.60
CA PHE A 157 -14.58 5.81 -2.99
C PHE A 157 -15.34 4.77 -3.83
N GLU A 158 -16.55 5.12 -4.26
CA GLU A 158 -17.37 4.29 -5.13
C GLU A 158 -17.22 4.68 -6.60
N HIS A 159 -17.27 3.71 -7.50
CA HIS A 159 -17.33 3.96 -8.94
C HIS A 159 -18.28 2.99 -9.65
N ALA A 160 -18.78 3.38 -10.84
CA ALA A 160 -19.75 2.59 -11.60
C ALA A 160 -19.16 1.37 -12.34
N LYS A 161 -17.84 1.21 -12.35
CA LYS A 161 -17.13 0.15 -13.12
C LYS A 161 -17.05 -1.17 -12.32
N GLY A 162 -16.59 -2.23 -12.99
CA GLY A 162 -16.34 -3.55 -12.39
C GLY A 162 -15.05 -3.63 -11.56
N HIS A 163 -14.42 -4.82 -11.53
CA HIS A 163 -13.23 -5.10 -10.72
C HIS A 163 -11.95 -4.38 -11.20
N MET A 164 -11.82 -3.10 -10.88
CA MET A 164 -10.67 -2.28 -11.27
C MET A 164 -10.45 -1.08 -10.36
N VAL A 165 -9.26 -0.47 -10.44
CA VAL A 165 -8.96 0.84 -9.85
C VAL A 165 -9.10 1.91 -10.94
N PRO A 166 -10.08 2.81 -10.85
CA PRO A 166 -10.36 3.73 -11.94
C PRO A 166 -9.51 5.01 -11.88
N ALA A 167 -9.41 5.74 -13.00
CA ALA A 167 -8.54 6.92 -13.10
C ALA A 167 -9.01 8.08 -12.22
N GLU A 168 -10.33 8.20 -12.05
CA GLU A 168 -11.00 9.16 -11.20
C GLU A 168 -10.62 9.01 -9.71
N ALA A 169 -10.25 7.81 -9.25
CA ALA A 169 -9.84 7.58 -7.86
C ALA A 169 -8.51 8.26 -7.49
N ARG A 170 -7.68 8.60 -8.48
CA ARG A 170 -6.29 9.02 -8.21
C ARG A 170 -6.19 10.35 -7.44
N LYS A 171 -7.12 11.28 -7.69
CA LYS A 171 -7.17 12.58 -6.98
C LYS A 171 -7.52 12.37 -5.51
N ASP A 172 -8.50 11.51 -5.25
CA ASP A 172 -9.01 11.26 -3.91
C ASP A 172 -8.00 10.43 -3.11
N VAL A 173 -7.36 9.45 -3.73
CA VAL A 173 -6.23 8.72 -3.15
C VAL A 173 -5.10 9.66 -2.75
N LYS A 174 -4.72 10.59 -3.64
CA LYS A 174 -3.68 11.57 -3.30
C LYS A 174 -4.07 12.42 -2.10
N THR A 175 -5.31 12.93 -2.09
CA THR A 175 -5.83 13.76 -1.01
C THR A 175 -5.82 12.99 0.31
N PHE A 176 -6.35 11.77 0.30
CA PHE A 176 -6.34 10.87 1.46
C PHE A 176 -4.92 10.60 1.99
N VAL A 177 -3.96 10.34 1.10
CA VAL A 177 -2.56 10.15 1.48
C VAL A 177 -2.00 11.42 2.13
N GLN A 178 -2.21 12.59 1.55
CA GLN A 178 -1.72 13.86 2.11
C GLN A 178 -2.26 14.11 3.52
N GLU A 179 -3.58 14.03 3.68
CA GLU A 179 -4.22 14.25 4.99
C GLU A 179 -3.77 13.21 6.03
N SER A 180 -3.52 11.97 5.62
CA SER A 180 -3.09 10.90 6.53
C SER A 180 -1.62 11.04 6.94
N LEU A 181 -0.82 11.77 6.16
CA LEU A 181 0.57 12.08 6.51
C LEU A 181 0.67 13.33 7.40
N GLU A 182 -0.26 14.28 7.25
CA GLU A 182 -0.32 15.56 7.98
C GLU A 182 -0.99 15.45 9.36
N SER A 183 -1.76 14.40 9.63
CA SER A 183 -2.48 14.21 10.91
C SER A 183 -1.58 13.76 12.09
N GLU A 184 -0.29 14.12 12.08
CA GLU A 184 0.67 13.91 13.19
C GLU A 184 0.86 15.19 14.02
#